data_AF-A0A1U6IIB2-F1
#
_entry.id   AF-A0A1U6IIB2-F1
#
_cell.length_a   1.000
_cell.length_b   1.000
_cell.length_c   1.000
_cell.angle_alpha   90.00
_cell.angle_beta   90.00
_cell.angle_gamma   90.00
#
_symmetry.space_group_name_H-M   'P 1'
#
loop_
_entity.id
_entity.type
_entity.pdbx_description
1 polymer ?
#
loop_
_entity_poly.entity_id
_entity_poly.type
_entity_poly.pdbx_seq_one_letter_code
_entity_poly.pdbx_strand_id
1 'polypeptide(L)'
;MVEVHKKAAAFQARQLLKILCRHPRQVIILRSTFDLYRDRGDSKGLVNRLIEPKQTGSFGDYCRSVIDVPDDEHADAHFSLMEEQSRAQVADLRASVGNILNLFEHCARIFERGELDRLRKRIPYSEALQRKLIHLSMDIHKVLLRSLNIEERFYPKTMPCALNTFVFRYALCVVIFLTRWIRHGEAKEIRQERLVNHVMDLKTAAVATFFDGLKTHDEMPKDVHLEAKYVLSAIGAYTNCGKGGWR
;
A
#
# COMPACT_ATOMS: atom_id res chain seq x y z
N MET A 1 -5.84 -7.62 -3.62
CA MET A 1 -6.51 -6.48 -4.28
C MET A 1 -6.73 -6.87 -5.72
N VAL A 2 -7.89 -6.54 -6.29
CA VAL A 2 -8.17 -6.74 -7.72
C VAL A 2 -8.18 -5.36 -8.35
N GLU A 3 -7.25 -5.09 -9.26
CA GLU A 3 -7.10 -3.81 -9.93
C GLU A 3 -8.11 -3.67 -11.08
N VAL A 4 -9.07 -2.75 -10.94
CA VAL A 4 -10.17 -2.56 -11.90
C VAL A 4 -9.87 -1.46 -12.95
N HIS A 5 -8.60 -1.05 -13.15
CA HIS A 5 -8.25 0.11 -14.00
C HIS A 5 -7.50 -0.22 -15.31
N LYS A 6 -7.32 -1.50 -15.65
CA LYS A 6 -6.68 -1.96 -16.90
C LYS A 6 -7.73 -2.23 -17.99
N LYS A 7 -7.35 -2.41 -19.26
CA LYS A 7 -8.32 -2.76 -20.33
C LYS A 7 -9.06 -4.06 -19.96
N ALA A 8 -10.38 -4.07 -20.09
CA ALA A 8 -11.26 -5.17 -19.67
C ALA A 8 -11.14 -5.55 -18.17
N ALA A 9 -10.82 -4.58 -17.31
CA ALA A 9 -10.57 -4.88 -15.90
C ALA A 9 -11.83 -5.27 -15.11
N ALA A 10 -13.03 -4.85 -15.52
CA ALA A 10 -14.29 -5.38 -15.01
C ALA A 10 -14.38 -6.92 -15.20
N PHE A 11 -14.16 -7.38 -16.43
CA PHE A 11 -14.14 -8.79 -16.77
C PHE A 11 -13.04 -9.56 -16.02
N GLN A 12 -11.80 -9.04 -16.06
CA GLN A 12 -10.68 -9.69 -15.35
C GLN A 12 -10.90 -9.71 -13.84
N ALA A 13 -11.48 -8.64 -13.28
CA ALA A 13 -11.81 -8.57 -11.87
C ALA A 13 -12.82 -9.64 -11.47
N ARG A 14 -13.88 -9.81 -12.27
CA ARG A 14 -14.86 -10.87 -12.07
C ARG A 14 -14.22 -12.25 -12.12
N GLN A 15 -13.34 -12.53 -13.09
CA GLN A 15 -12.63 -13.82 -13.17
C GLN A 15 -11.73 -14.08 -11.96
N LEU A 16 -11.03 -13.06 -11.45
CA LEU A 16 -10.24 -13.19 -10.23
C LEU A 16 -11.12 -13.42 -8.99
N LEU A 17 -12.26 -12.72 -8.91
CA LEU A 17 -13.22 -12.89 -7.82
C LEU A 17 -13.86 -14.29 -7.85
N LYS A 18 -14.07 -14.91 -9.02
CA LYS A 18 -14.56 -16.31 -9.11
C LYS A 18 -13.63 -17.29 -8.38
N ILE A 19 -12.32 -17.06 -8.36
CA ILE A 19 -11.39 -17.89 -7.59
C ILE A 19 -11.66 -17.75 -6.09
N LEU A 20 -11.86 -16.52 -5.62
CA LEU A 20 -12.17 -16.23 -4.21
C LEU A 20 -13.54 -16.80 -3.79
N CYS A 21 -14.52 -16.77 -4.71
CA CYS A 21 -15.87 -17.30 -4.48
C CYS A 21 -15.95 -18.82 -4.33
N ARG A 22 -14.87 -19.56 -4.66
CA ARG A 22 -14.75 -20.99 -4.31
C ARG A 22 -14.56 -21.20 -2.80
N HIS A 23 -14.07 -20.20 -2.08
CA HIS A 23 -13.78 -20.27 -0.65
C HIS A 23 -14.25 -19.02 0.10
N PRO A 24 -15.53 -18.63 0.01
CA PRO A 24 -16.00 -17.31 0.45
C PRO A 24 -15.86 -17.12 1.97
N ARG A 25 -15.92 -18.20 2.76
CA ARG A 25 -15.73 -18.16 4.22
C ARG A 25 -14.27 -17.92 4.65
N GLN A 26 -13.32 -17.99 3.72
CA GLN A 26 -11.90 -17.75 3.97
C GLN A 26 -11.46 -16.35 3.49
N VAL A 27 -12.38 -15.54 2.97
CA VAL A 27 -12.08 -14.21 2.44
C VAL A 27 -12.42 -13.17 3.50
N ILE A 28 -11.47 -12.28 3.74
CA ILE A 28 -11.63 -11.12 4.60
C ILE A 28 -11.57 -9.88 3.72
N ILE A 29 -12.56 -9.02 3.86
CA ILE A 29 -12.59 -7.72 3.19
C ILE A 29 -12.00 -6.68 4.14
N LEU A 30 -11.10 -5.86 3.62
CA LEU A 30 -10.45 -4.80 4.40
C LEU A 30 -11.20 -3.48 4.21
N ARG A 31 -11.11 -2.60 5.21
CA ARG A 31 -11.61 -1.22 5.10
C ARG A 31 -10.90 -0.47 3.98
N SER A 32 -11.54 0.59 3.49
CA SER A 32 -10.99 1.43 2.44
C SER A 32 -9.68 2.08 2.88
N THR A 33 -8.77 2.40 1.94
CA THR A 33 -7.54 3.13 2.28
C THR A 33 -7.83 4.47 2.97
N PHE A 34 -8.97 5.10 2.66
CA PHE A 34 -9.42 6.32 3.29
C PHE A 34 -9.70 6.15 4.80
N ASP A 35 -10.31 5.04 5.18
CA ASP A 35 -10.52 4.70 6.58
C ASP A 35 -9.20 4.35 7.27
N LEU A 36 -8.32 3.61 6.57
CA LEU A 36 -7.01 3.22 7.09
C LEU A 36 -6.09 4.42 7.33
N TYR A 37 -6.26 5.53 6.59
CA TYR A 37 -5.53 6.78 6.87
C TYR A 37 -5.87 7.40 8.23
N ARG A 38 -7.03 7.07 8.80
CA ARG A 38 -7.49 7.56 10.12
C ARG A 38 -7.17 6.60 11.27
N ASP A 39 -6.44 5.51 11.00
CA ASP A 39 -6.03 4.59 12.05
C ASP A 39 -4.93 5.17 12.94
N ARG A 40 -5.15 5.08 14.25
CA ARG A 40 -4.20 5.56 15.27
C ARG A 40 -3.05 4.59 15.56
N GLY A 41 -3.13 3.37 15.04
CA GLY A 41 -2.07 2.35 15.18
C GLY A 41 -1.98 1.72 16.57
N ASP A 42 -3.06 1.71 17.36
CA ASP A 42 -3.09 0.96 18.61
C ASP A 42 -2.73 -0.52 18.36
N SER A 43 -1.93 -1.14 19.23
CA SER A 43 -1.47 -2.53 19.03
C SER A 43 -2.57 -3.56 19.31
N LYS A 44 -3.38 -3.33 20.35
CA LYS A 44 -4.48 -4.23 20.74
C LYS A 44 -5.55 -4.24 19.65
N GLY A 45 -5.83 -5.40 19.06
CA GLY A 45 -6.87 -5.56 18.04
C GLY A 45 -6.54 -4.89 16.70
N LEU A 46 -5.25 -4.65 16.41
CA LEU A 46 -4.80 -3.96 15.19
C LEU A 46 -5.35 -4.59 13.92
N VAL A 47 -5.16 -5.89 13.72
CA VAL A 47 -5.65 -6.60 12.53
C VAL A 47 -7.17 -6.56 12.43
N ASN A 48 -7.89 -6.78 13.53
CA ASN A 48 -9.35 -6.76 13.52
C ASN A 48 -9.91 -5.39 13.09
N ARG A 49 -9.22 -4.29 13.41
CA ARG A 49 -9.60 -2.97 12.91
C ARG A 49 -9.37 -2.83 11.42
N LEU A 50 -8.47 -3.55 10.78
CA LEU A 50 -8.28 -3.45 9.33
C LEU A 50 -9.44 -4.09 8.54
N ILE A 51 -10.22 -4.95 9.19
CA ILE A 51 -11.31 -5.71 8.59
C ILE A 51 -12.56 -4.83 8.48
N GLU A 52 -13.23 -4.89 7.33
CA GLU A 52 -14.58 -4.38 7.14
C GLU A 52 -15.58 -5.52 7.46
N PRO A 53 -16.18 -5.54 8.67
CA PRO A 53 -16.95 -6.69 9.14
C PRO A 53 -18.21 -6.92 8.31
N LYS A 54 -18.87 -5.87 7.82
CA LYS A 54 -20.12 -6.02 7.07
C LYS A 54 -19.86 -6.67 5.72
N GLN A 55 -18.89 -6.15 4.97
CA GLN A 55 -18.54 -6.71 3.65
C GLN A 55 -17.90 -8.10 3.78
N THR A 56 -17.14 -8.36 4.84
CA THR A 56 -16.61 -9.71 5.13
C THR A 56 -17.73 -10.70 5.38
N GLY A 57 -18.72 -10.35 6.23
CA GLY A 57 -19.86 -11.20 6.53
C GLY A 57 -20.76 -11.46 5.32
N SER A 58 -20.95 -10.47 4.44
CA SER A 58 -21.79 -10.58 3.25
C SER A 58 -21.04 -11.06 1.99
N PHE A 59 -19.74 -11.36 2.08
CA PHE A 59 -18.96 -11.74 0.89
C PHE A 59 -19.51 -13.00 0.19
N GLY A 60 -20.02 -13.97 0.97
CA GLY A 60 -20.65 -15.16 0.41
C GLY A 60 -21.93 -14.86 -0.37
N ASP A 61 -22.73 -13.89 0.07
CA ASP A 61 -23.91 -13.42 -0.67
C ASP A 61 -23.49 -12.68 -1.94
N TYR A 62 -22.49 -11.80 -1.84
CA TYR A 62 -21.92 -11.09 -2.97
C TYR A 62 -21.43 -12.03 -4.08
N CYS A 63 -20.78 -13.14 -3.72
CA CYS A 63 -20.41 -14.17 -4.69
C CYS A 63 -21.62 -14.74 -5.44
N ARG A 64 -22.68 -15.09 -4.73
CA ARG A 64 -23.89 -15.68 -5.32
C ARG A 64 -24.70 -14.69 -6.16
N SER A 65 -24.75 -13.41 -5.77
CA SER A 65 -25.62 -12.42 -6.41
C SER A 65 -24.94 -11.59 -7.48
N VAL A 66 -23.61 -11.49 -7.48
CA VAL A 66 -22.85 -10.62 -8.39
C VAL A 66 -21.81 -11.37 -9.23
N ILE A 67 -21.16 -12.40 -8.66
CA ILE A 67 -20.01 -13.04 -9.32
C ILE A 67 -20.41 -14.29 -10.10
N ASP A 68 -21.19 -15.17 -9.46
CA ASP A 68 -21.58 -16.49 -9.97
C ASP A 68 -22.86 -16.46 -10.82
N VAL A 69 -23.48 -15.29 -10.98
CA VAL A 69 -24.58 -15.08 -11.92
C VAL A 69 -24.07 -15.10 -13.37
N PRO A 70 -24.94 -15.25 -14.39
CA PRO A 70 -24.57 -15.02 -15.79
C PRO A 70 -23.99 -13.60 -16.01
N ASP A 71 -23.26 -13.39 -17.11
CA ASP A 71 -22.94 -12.04 -17.56
C ASP A 71 -24.24 -11.41 -18.09
N ASP A 72 -24.87 -10.55 -17.27
CA ASP A 72 -26.10 -9.83 -17.58
C ASP A 72 -25.94 -8.31 -17.36
N GLU A 73 -26.94 -7.53 -17.79
CA GLU A 73 -26.90 -6.06 -17.73
C GLU A 73 -26.71 -5.53 -16.29
N HIS A 74 -27.19 -6.26 -15.27
CA HIS A 74 -27.03 -5.88 -13.87
C HIS A 74 -25.58 -6.09 -13.39
N ALA A 75 -24.96 -7.22 -13.73
CA ALA A 75 -23.57 -7.46 -13.43
C ALA A 75 -22.66 -6.46 -14.17
N ASP A 76 -22.96 -6.16 -15.44
CA ASP A 76 -22.21 -5.18 -16.23
C ASP A 76 -22.32 -3.77 -15.64
N ALA A 77 -23.51 -3.36 -15.20
CA ALA A 77 -23.71 -2.08 -14.54
C ALA A 77 -22.91 -1.96 -13.22
N HIS A 78 -22.90 -3.04 -12.41
CA HIS A 78 -22.13 -3.09 -11.16
C HIS A 78 -20.63 -2.89 -11.41
N PHE A 79 -20.05 -3.63 -12.36
CA PHE A 79 -18.62 -3.51 -12.65
C PHE A 79 -18.28 -2.20 -13.39
N SER A 80 -19.20 -1.66 -14.19
CA SER A 80 -19.03 -0.35 -14.83
C SER A 80 -18.91 0.78 -13.82
N LEU A 81 -19.74 0.74 -12.76
CA LEU A 81 -19.65 1.69 -11.65
C LEU A 81 -18.31 1.59 -10.91
N MET A 82 -17.85 0.37 -10.63
CA MET A 82 -16.53 0.15 -10.02
C MET A 82 -15.39 0.66 -10.91
N GLU A 83 -15.49 0.47 -12.22
CA GLU A 83 -14.52 0.96 -13.18
C GLU A 83 -14.50 2.49 -13.21
N GLU A 84 -15.66 3.14 -13.19
CA GLU A 84 -15.76 4.60 -13.12
C GLU A 84 -15.08 5.17 -11.86
N GLN A 85 -15.38 4.59 -10.70
CA GLN A 85 -14.73 4.98 -9.44
C GLN A 85 -13.21 4.77 -9.50
N SER A 86 -12.76 3.67 -10.11
CA SER A 86 -11.33 3.40 -10.29
C SER A 86 -10.67 4.40 -11.23
N ARG A 87 -11.34 4.79 -12.32
CA ARG A 87 -10.86 5.83 -13.25
C ARG A 87 -10.70 7.18 -12.55
N ALA A 88 -11.64 7.56 -11.69
CA ALA A 88 -11.54 8.78 -10.89
C ALA A 88 -10.30 8.78 -9.97
N GLN A 89 -10.08 7.68 -9.23
CA GLN A 89 -8.90 7.55 -8.36
C GLN A 89 -7.58 7.61 -9.13
N VAL A 90 -7.53 6.99 -10.32
CA VAL A 90 -6.35 7.04 -11.20
C VAL A 90 -6.14 8.46 -11.74
N ALA A 91 -7.20 9.18 -12.08
CA ALA A 91 -7.12 10.56 -12.55
C ALA A 91 -6.55 11.49 -11.47
N ASP A 92 -7.03 11.38 -10.23
CA ASP A 92 -6.54 12.16 -9.09
C ASP A 92 -5.05 11.91 -8.82
N LEU A 93 -4.63 10.64 -8.91
CA LEU A 93 -3.22 10.28 -8.76
C LEU A 93 -2.37 10.79 -9.92
N ARG A 94 -2.85 10.69 -11.17
CA ARG A 94 -2.18 11.26 -12.34
C ARG A 94 -1.96 12.76 -12.19
N ALA A 95 -2.97 13.49 -11.72
CA ALA A 95 -2.86 14.92 -11.44
C ALA A 95 -1.78 15.22 -10.37
N SER A 96 -1.55 14.28 -9.45
CA SER A 96 -0.58 14.40 -8.36
C SER A 96 0.82 13.87 -8.69
N VAL A 97 1.05 13.25 -9.86
CA VAL A 97 2.33 12.62 -10.24
C VAL A 97 3.49 13.60 -10.20
N GLY A 98 3.30 14.82 -10.70
CA GLY A 98 4.34 15.85 -10.68
C GLY A 98 4.83 16.15 -9.26
N ASN A 99 3.91 16.20 -8.29
CA ASN A 99 4.25 16.41 -6.88
C ASN A 99 5.03 15.23 -6.29
N ILE A 100 4.70 14.00 -6.69
CA ILE A 100 5.43 12.79 -6.26
C ILE A 100 6.85 12.77 -6.82
N LEU A 101 7.03 13.12 -8.11
CA LEU A 101 8.34 13.23 -8.73
C LEU A 101 9.19 14.31 -8.05
N ASN A 102 8.61 15.49 -7.80
CA ASN A 102 9.29 16.57 -7.08
C ASN A 102 9.70 16.15 -5.66
N LEU A 103 8.85 15.41 -4.95
CA LEU A 103 9.18 14.82 -3.65
C LEU A 103 10.39 13.88 -3.77
N PHE A 104 10.41 13.01 -4.77
CA PHE A 104 11.51 12.06 -4.97
C PHE A 104 12.82 12.75 -5.30
N GLU A 105 12.80 13.76 -6.18
CA GLU A 105 13.97 14.57 -6.48
C GLU A 105 14.48 15.31 -5.24
N HIS A 106 13.59 15.88 -4.44
CA HIS A 106 13.96 16.55 -3.20
C HIS A 106 14.58 15.57 -2.21
N CYS A 107 13.94 14.42 -1.98
CA CYS A 107 14.45 13.38 -1.07
C CYS A 107 15.81 12.82 -1.55
N ALA A 108 16.02 12.66 -2.86
CA ALA A 108 17.28 12.19 -3.41
C ALA A 108 18.46 13.14 -3.10
N ARG A 109 18.20 14.46 -2.98
CA ARG A 109 19.23 15.46 -2.64
C ARG A 109 19.65 15.44 -1.17
N ILE A 110 18.89 14.76 -0.30
CA ILE A 110 19.20 14.63 1.14
C ILE A 110 20.33 13.61 1.39
N PHE A 111 20.56 12.70 0.43
CA PHE A 111 21.59 11.68 0.55
C PHE A 111 22.95 12.20 0.10
N GLU A 112 23.98 11.86 0.87
CA GLU A 112 25.36 12.13 0.52
C GLU A 112 25.82 11.24 -0.64
N ARG A 113 26.86 11.66 -1.36
CA ARG A 113 27.38 10.91 -2.52
C ARG A 113 27.74 9.46 -2.17
N GLY A 114 28.34 9.24 -1.00
CA GLY A 114 28.70 7.90 -0.52
C GLY A 114 27.47 7.03 -0.19
N GLU A 115 26.37 7.64 0.26
CA GLU A 115 25.11 6.94 0.53
C GLU A 115 24.41 6.58 -0.79
N LEU A 116 24.32 7.53 -1.72
CA LEU A 116 23.79 7.30 -3.07
C LEU A 116 24.53 6.17 -3.79
N ASP A 117 25.86 6.13 -3.68
CA ASP A 117 26.68 5.06 -4.25
C ASP A 117 26.36 3.69 -3.61
N ARG A 118 26.14 3.64 -2.29
CA ARG A 118 25.72 2.39 -1.61
C ARG A 118 24.34 1.93 -2.07
N LEU A 119 23.39 2.84 -2.16
CA LEU A 119 22.04 2.56 -2.67
C LEU A 119 22.08 2.03 -4.10
N ARG A 120 22.91 2.62 -4.97
CA ARG A 120 23.10 2.18 -6.37
C ARG A 120 23.80 0.83 -6.49
N LYS A 121 24.85 0.60 -5.72
CA LYS A 121 25.69 -0.60 -5.81
C LYS A 121 25.17 -1.80 -5.01
N ARG A 122 23.99 -1.69 -4.38
CA ARG A 122 23.40 -2.72 -3.49
C ARG A 122 24.35 -3.12 -2.34
N ILE A 123 25.11 -2.16 -1.84
CA ILE A 123 25.98 -2.38 -0.68
C ILE A 123 25.09 -2.36 0.56
N PRO A 124 25.28 -3.26 1.54
CA PRO A 124 24.54 -3.23 2.80
C PRO A 124 24.52 -1.83 3.42
N TYR A 125 23.34 -1.42 3.88
CA TYR A 125 23.14 -0.10 4.44
C TYR A 125 23.90 0.04 5.76
N SER A 126 24.68 1.12 5.90
CA SER A 126 25.23 1.48 7.19
C SER A 126 24.10 1.79 8.18
N GLU A 127 24.38 1.65 9.48
CA GLU A 127 23.42 1.98 10.53
C GLU A 127 22.91 3.42 10.43
N ALA A 128 23.80 4.35 10.05
CA ALA A 128 23.45 5.75 9.80
C ALA A 128 22.46 5.90 8.62
N LEU A 129 22.67 5.18 7.51
CA LEU A 129 21.77 5.19 6.36
C LEU A 129 20.41 4.57 6.71
N GLN A 130 20.39 3.47 7.48
CA GLN A 130 19.14 2.86 7.96
C GLN A 130 18.33 3.84 8.81
N ARG A 131 18.96 4.51 9.78
CA ARG A 131 18.33 5.58 10.58
C ARG A 131 17.78 6.69 9.70
N LYS A 132 18.57 7.17 8.73
CA LYS A 132 18.15 8.22 7.78
C LYS A 132 16.89 7.82 7.00
N LEU A 133 16.81 6.57 6.52
CA LEU A 133 15.62 6.05 5.81
C LEU A 133 14.38 5.96 6.72
N ILE A 134 14.55 5.59 7.99
CA ILE A 134 13.44 5.56 8.97
C ILE A 134 12.95 6.97 9.27
N HIS A 135 13.86 7.92 9.50
CA HIS A 135 13.50 9.33 9.72
C HIS A 135 12.80 9.92 8.50
N LEU A 136 13.30 9.65 7.30
CA LEU A 136 12.65 10.08 6.06
C LEU A 136 11.24 9.50 5.93
N SER A 137 11.04 8.23 6.33
CA SER A 137 9.72 7.59 6.35
C SER A 137 8.76 8.29 7.33
N MET A 138 9.25 8.74 8.49
CA MET A 138 8.47 9.53 9.45
C MET A 138 8.12 10.92 8.93
N ASP A 139 9.01 11.56 8.18
CA ASP A 139 8.74 12.87 7.60
C ASP A 139 7.73 12.78 6.46
N ILE A 140 7.85 11.77 5.58
CA ILE A 140 6.83 11.49 4.56
C ILE A 140 5.50 11.13 5.22
N HIS A 141 5.49 10.36 6.31
CA HIS A 141 4.27 10.07 7.09
C HIS A 141 3.56 11.36 7.54
N LYS A 142 4.29 12.32 8.11
CA LYS A 142 3.72 13.62 8.51
C LYS A 142 3.19 14.42 7.32
N VAL A 143 3.92 14.43 6.20
CA VAL A 143 3.49 15.09 4.96
C VAL A 143 2.19 14.47 4.44
N LEU A 144 2.09 13.13 4.44
CA LEU A 144 0.89 12.41 4.02
C LEU A 144 -0.32 12.78 4.88
N LEU A 145 -0.19 12.75 6.22
CA LEU A 145 -1.27 13.14 7.13
C LEU A 145 -1.79 14.56 6.83
N ARG A 146 -0.89 15.52 6.61
CA ARG A 146 -1.24 16.89 6.25
C ARG A 146 -1.89 16.99 4.87
N SER A 147 -1.30 16.37 3.86
CA SER A 147 -1.79 16.43 2.47
C SER A 147 -3.17 15.80 2.29
N LEU A 148 -3.48 14.80 3.12
CA LEU A 148 -4.77 14.11 3.12
C LEU A 148 -5.79 14.79 4.05
N ASN A 149 -5.44 15.94 4.65
CA ASN A 149 -6.25 16.66 5.63
C ASN A 149 -6.78 15.76 6.75
N ILE A 150 -5.95 14.84 7.24
CA ILE A 150 -6.31 13.96 8.35
C ILE A 150 -6.38 14.81 9.62
N GLU A 151 -7.50 14.73 10.32
CA GLU A 151 -7.72 15.50 11.54
C GLU A 151 -6.73 15.07 12.63
N GLU A 152 -6.18 16.03 13.38
CA GLU A 152 -5.14 15.76 14.40
C GLU A 152 -5.56 14.72 15.45
N ARG A 153 -6.86 14.59 15.72
CA ARG A 153 -7.41 13.55 16.61
C ARG A 153 -7.10 12.13 16.14
N PHE A 154 -6.73 11.91 14.88
CA PHE A 154 -6.33 10.63 14.32
C PHE A 154 -4.82 10.44 14.27
N TYR A 155 -4.03 11.45 14.64
CA TYR A 155 -2.58 11.32 14.64
C TYR A 155 -2.13 10.33 15.72
N PRO A 156 -1.14 9.47 15.41
CA PRO A 156 -0.59 8.55 16.40
C PRO A 156 0.07 9.34 17.54
N LYS A 157 -0.28 8.99 18.78
CA LYS A 157 0.22 9.70 19.98
C LYS A 157 1.63 9.28 20.41
N THR A 158 2.06 8.09 19.99
CA THR A 158 3.34 7.50 20.39
C THR A 158 4.05 6.94 19.16
N MET A 159 5.37 6.76 19.25
CA MET A 159 6.14 6.15 18.17
C MET A 159 5.65 4.72 17.85
N PRO A 160 5.43 3.80 18.83
CA PRO A 160 4.90 2.47 18.52
C PRO A 160 3.54 2.51 17.80
N CYS A 161 2.67 3.45 18.17
CA CYS A 161 1.41 3.67 17.46
C CYS A 161 1.67 4.11 16.00
N ALA A 162 2.58 5.08 15.79
CA ALA A 162 2.91 5.58 14.46
C ALA A 162 3.38 4.44 13.53
N LEU A 163 4.27 3.57 14.00
CA LEU A 163 4.79 2.42 13.26
C LEU A 163 3.69 1.41 12.85
N ASN A 164 2.58 1.38 13.59
CA ASN A 164 1.44 0.51 13.33
C ASN A 164 0.34 1.18 12.51
N THR A 165 0.51 2.42 12.08
CA THR A 165 -0.43 3.07 11.15
C THR A 165 -0.18 2.59 9.71
N PHE A 166 -1.26 2.54 8.92
CA PHE A 166 -1.14 2.33 7.48
C PHE A 166 -0.32 3.44 6.81
N VAL A 167 -0.51 4.69 7.25
CA VAL A 167 0.20 5.86 6.70
C VAL A 167 1.72 5.69 6.82
N PHE A 168 2.23 5.26 7.98
CA PHE A 168 3.66 5.05 8.15
C PHE A 168 4.18 3.91 7.29
N ARG A 169 3.47 2.77 7.24
CA ARG A 169 3.87 1.63 6.41
C ARG A 169 3.90 1.97 4.92
N TYR A 170 2.94 2.77 4.48
CA TYR A 170 2.91 3.30 3.13
C TYR A 170 4.07 4.27 2.88
N ALA A 171 4.35 5.19 3.80
CA ALA A 171 5.52 6.08 3.71
C ALA A 171 6.84 5.30 3.62
N LEU A 172 6.99 4.23 4.42
CA LEU A 172 8.14 3.35 4.36
C LEU A 172 8.24 2.63 3.01
N CYS A 173 7.14 2.12 2.47
CA CYS A 173 7.11 1.52 1.14
C CYS A 173 7.51 2.53 0.05
N VAL A 174 7.11 3.81 0.18
CA VAL A 174 7.55 4.90 -0.70
C VAL A 174 9.04 5.16 -0.59
N VAL A 175 9.61 5.20 0.62
CA VAL A 175 11.06 5.36 0.81
C VAL A 175 11.84 4.19 0.22
N ILE A 176 11.41 2.95 0.43
CA ILE A 176 12.03 1.76 -0.16
C ILE A 176 11.91 1.79 -1.69
N PHE A 177 10.79 2.26 -2.23
CA PHE A 177 10.65 2.45 -3.67
C PHE A 177 11.61 3.53 -4.18
N LEU A 178 11.76 4.64 -3.45
CA LEU A 178 12.70 5.72 -3.77
C LEU A 178 14.15 5.22 -3.81
N THR A 179 14.58 4.38 -2.87
CA THR A 179 15.97 3.85 -2.90
C THR A 179 16.21 3.04 -4.16
N ARG A 180 15.21 2.31 -4.65
CA ARG A 180 15.27 1.57 -5.91
C ARG A 180 15.27 2.49 -7.11
N TRP A 181 14.46 3.53 -7.10
CA TRP A 181 14.46 4.55 -8.13
C TRP A 181 15.84 5.22 -8.28
N ILE A 182 16.46 5.58 -7.15
CA ILE A 182 17.85 6.07 -7.09
C ILE A 182 18.83 5.02 -7.61
N ARG A 183 18.62 3.75 -7.24
CA ARG A 183 19.49 2.62 -7.62
C ARG A 183 19.57 2.43 -9.13
N HIS A 184 18.43 2.49 -9.81
CA HIS A 184 18.37 2.27 -11.25
C HIS A 184 18.83 3.48 -12.07
N GLY A 185 19.07 4.63 -11.43
CA GLY A 185 19.39 5.88 -12.16
C GLY A 185 18.20 6.35 -13.02
N GLU A 186 17.01 5.80 -12.79
CA GLU A 186 15.77 6.00 -13.54
C GLU A 186 15.16 7.40 -13.37
N ALA A 187 15.95 8.36 -12.88
CA ALA A 187 15.53 9.72 -12.61
C ALA A 187 14.99 10.46 -13.85
N LYS A 188 15.16 9.89 -15.05
CA LYS A 188 14.74 10.52 -16.31
C LYS A 188 13.71 9.72 -17.14
N GLU A 189 13.40 8.46 -16.80
CA GLU A 189 12.64 7.57 -17.73
C GLU A 189 11.42 6.85 -17.15
N ILE A 190 11.08 7.01 -15.86
CA ILE A 190 9.77 6.52 -15.40
C ILE A 190 8.68 7.36 -16.05
N ARG A 191 8.04 6.79 -17.08
CA ARG A 191 6.82 7.35 -17.66
C ARG A 191 5.80 7.57 -16.53
N GLN A 192 5.18 8.74 -16.50
CA GLN A 192 4.22 9.13 -15.45
C GLN A 192 3.18 8.04 -15.16
N GLU A 193 2.68 7.36 -16.20
CA GLU A 193 1.74 6.24 -16.08
C GLU A 193 2.28 5.07 -15.24
N ARG A 194 3.56 4.73 -15.41
CA ARG A 194 4.21 3.66 -14.65
C ARG A 194 4.38 4.05 -13.18
N LEU A 195 4.64 5.33 -12.90
CA LEU A 195 4.73 5.83 -11.53
C LEU A 195 3.37 5.74 -10.81
N VAL A 196 2.26 6.08 -11.48
CA VAL A 196 0.91 5.96 -10.90
C VAL A 196 0.62 4.53 -10.49
N ASN A 197 0.90 3.56 -11.37
CA ASN A 197 0.73 2.14 -11.07
C ASN A 197 1.59 1.74 -9.86
N HIS A 198 2.87 2.10 -9.86
CA HIS A 198 3.75 1.80 -8.73
C HIS A 198 3.23 2.37 -7.42
N VAL A 199 2.83 3.64 -7.39
CA VAL A 199 2.28 4.31 -6.20
C VAL A 199 1.02 3.61 -5.68
N MET A 200 0.16 3.11 -6.58
CA MET A 200 -1.00 2.31 -6.20
C MET A 200 -0.59 0.96 -5.61
N ASP A 201 0.35 0.26 -6.23
CA ASP A 201 0.84 -1.04 -5.78
C ASP A 201 1.51 -0.94 -4.40
N LEU A 202 2.16 0.18 -4.10
CA LEU A 202 2.76 0.45 -2.79
C LEU A 202 1.71 0.50 -1.67
N LYS A 203 0.47 0.94 -1.93
CA LYS A 203 -0.60 0.87 -0.93
C LYS A 203 -0.92 -0.59 -0.60
N THR A 204 -0.95 -1.46 -1.60
CA THR A 204 -1.16 -2.90 -1.43
C THR A 204 -0.01 -3.54 -0.66
N ALA A 205 1.23 -3.22 -1.03
CA ALA A 205 2.43 -3.71 -0.34
C ALA A 205 2.41 -3.30 1.15
N ALA A 206 2.02 -2.06 1.43
CA ALA A 206 1.91 -1.52 2.79
C ALA A 206 0.82 -2.22 3.62
N VAL A 207 -0.39 -2.39 3.08
CA VAL A 207 -1.47 -3.13 3.77
C VAL A 207 -1.05 -4.58 4.03
N ALA A 208 -0.39 -5.23 3.06
CA ALA A 208 0.06 -6.61 3.22
C ALA A 208 1.07 -6.79 4.37
N THR A 209 1.80 -5.74 4.79
CA THR A 209 2.73 -5.83 5.93
C THR A 209 2.07 -6.09 7.28
N PHE A 210 0.74 -5.92 7.39
CA PHE A 210 -0.02 -6.32 8.58
C PHE A 210 -0.34 -7.83 8.61
N PHE A 211 -0.12 -8.53 7.50
CA PHE A 211 -0.47 -9.93 7.32
C PHE A 211 0.79 -10.76 7.02
N ASP A 212 0.60 -12.05 6.81
CA ASP A 212 1.71 -13.00 6.69
C ASP A 212 2.50 -12.83 5.39
N GLY A 213 1.88 -12.34 4.32
CA GLY A 213 2.58 -12.03 3.09
C GLY A 213 1.72 -11.41 2.00
N LEU A 214 2.37 -11.12 0.87
CA LEU A 214 1.75 -10.62 -0.36
C LEU A 214 1.92 -11.65 -1.49
N LYS A 215 0.80 -12.13 -2.05
CA LYS A 215 0.80 -12.91 -3.29
C LYS A 215 0.55 -11.97 -4.47
N THR A 216 1.54 -11.85 -5.35
CA THR A 216 1.48 -11.07 -6.59
C THR A 216 2.47 -11.63 -7.61
N HIS A 217 2.19 -11.43 -8.89
CA HIS A 217 3.11 -11.71 -9.99
C HIS A 217 4.05 -10.53 -10.29
N ASP A 218 3.73 -9.33 -9.77
CA ASP A 218 4.55 -8.15 -9.95
C ASP A 218 5.73 -8.14 -8.98
N GLU A 219 6.96 -8.15 -9.52
CA GLU A 219 8.19 -8.19 -8.73
C GLU A 219 8.35 -6.97 -7.83
N MET A 220 8.01 -5.78 -8.34
CA MET A 220 8.20 -4.51 -7.61
C MET A 220 7.49 -4.51 -6.25
N PRO A 221 6.14 -4.64 -6.17
CA PRO A 221 5.44 -4.59 -4.89
C PRO A 221 5.77 -5.79 -3.99
N LYS A 222 6.07 -6.95 -4.55
CA LYS A 222 6.53 -8.13 -3.78
C LYS A 222 7.82 -7.81 -3.03
N ASP A 223 8.81 -7.30 -3.75
CA ASP A 223 10.11 -7.01 -3.19
C ASP A 223 10.03 -5.83 -2.20
N VAL A 224 9.23 -4.79 -2.49
CA VAL A 224 9.03 -3.68 -1.53
C VAL A 224 8.37 -4.17 -0.26
N HIS A 225 7.35 -5.03 -0.38
CA HIS A 225 6.67 -5.63 0.77
C HIS A 225 7.63 -6.42 1.67
N LEU A 226 8.49 -7.26 1.10
CA LEU A 226 9.45 -8.07 1.86
C LEU A 226 10.45 -7.19 2.62
N GLU A 227 11.00 -6.18 1.96
CA GLU A 227 11.94 -5.24 2.56
C GLU A 227 11.27 -4.38 3.64
N ALA A 228 10.04 -3.90 3.39
CA ALA A 228 9.26 -3.16 4.37
C ALA A 228 8.96 -4.01 5.61
N LYS A 229 8.56 -5.28 5.42
CA LYS A 229 8.26 -6.20 6.52
C LYS A 229 9.51 -6.51 7.35
N TYR A 230 10.66 -6.67 6.72
CA TYR A 230 11.95 -6.82 7.41
C TYR A 230 12.27 -5.59 8.28
N VAL A 231 12.20 -4.39 7.69
CA VAL A 231 12.47 -3.13 8.42
C VAL A 231 11.49 -2.92 9.56
N LEU A 232 10.18 -3.10 9.31
CA LEU A 232 9.12 -2.99 10.33
C LEU A 232 9.39 -3.93 11.51
N SER A 233 9.79 -5.17 11.25
CA SER A 233 10.14 -6.13 12.30
C SER A 233 11.37 -5.68 13.09
N ALA A 234 12.38 -5.14 12.42
CA ALA A 234 13.61 -4.68 13.06
C ALA A 234 13.38 -3.46 13.98
N ILE A 235 12.40 -2.61 13.66
CA ILE A 235 12.06 -1.41 14.44
C ILE A 235 10.91 -1.65 15.44
N GLY A 236 10.51 -2.89 15.67
CA GLY A 236 9.51 -3.26 16.68
C GLY A 236 8.05 -3.01 16.28
N ALA A 237 7.78 -2.81 14.99
CA ALA A 237 6.42 -2.71 14.48
C ALA A 237 5.76 -4.10 14.35
N TYR A 238 4.43 -4.12 14.33
CA TYR A 238 3.67 -5.35 14.12
C TYR A 238 3.86 -5.90 12.69
N THR A 239 4.17 -7.18 12.49
CA THR A 239 4.41 -7.70 11.11
C THR A 239 3.73 -9.02 10.77
N ASN A 240 3.02 -9.66 11.70
CA ASN A 240 2.47 -11.00 11.49
C ASN A 240 1.09 -11.15 12.12
N CYS A 241 0.13 -11.68 11.35
CA CYS A 241 -1.18 -11.98 11.88
C CYS A 241 -1.06 -13.05 12.98
N GLY A 242 -1.75 -12.87 14.12
CA GLY A 242 -1.79 -13.89 15.19
C GLY A 242 -0.52 -14.09 16.03
N LYS A 243 0.65 -13.56 15.66
CA LYS A 243 1.85 -13.56 16.53
C LYS A 243 1.97 -12.25 17.29
N GLY A 244 1.07 -12.05 18.24
CA GLY A 244 1.25 -11.04 19.29
C GLY A 244 2.41 -11.42 20.19
N GLY A 245 3.64 -11.15 19.76
CA GLY A 245 4.82 -11.25 20.62
C GLY A 245 5.00 -9.95 21.37
N TRP A 246 4.41 -9.85 22.57
CA TRP A 246 4.99 -9.00 23.59
C TRP A 246 6.29 -9.67 24.05
N ARG A 247 7.41 -8.99 23.87
CA ARG A 247 8.54 -9.11 24.79
C ARG A 247 8.67 -7.77 25.49
#